data_AF-A0A1C3HCM0-F1
#
_entry.id   AF-A0A1C3HCM0-F1
#
_cell.length_a   1.000
_cell.length_b   1.000
_cell.length_c   1.000
_cell.angle_alpha   90.00
_cell.angle_beta   90.00
_cell.angle_gamma   90.00
#
_symmetry.space_group_name_H-M   'P 1'
#
loop_
_entity.id
_entity.type
_entity.pdbx_description
1 polymer ?
#
loop_
_entity_poly.entity_id
_entity_poly.type
_entity_poly.pdbx_seq_one_letter_code
_entity_poly.pdbx_strand_id
1 'polypeptide(L)'
;MKITHSGYKTGAATLLAAMLALALTGCAKHTAPSQNDPVNKEVDDLFANLGDPKTPAPGKEKLHYMTQVQAEIQRHLKDAATYSGQRCTLRITLAPDGLPIGVRTEGGDPALCRAAMKAVTDARLPKPPTPEIHNAFQIITLEFRPQ
;
A
#
# COMPACT_ATOMS: atom_id res chain seq x y z
N MET A 1 31.47 -47.29 24.04
CA MET A 1 31.76 -45.94 23.48
C MET A 1 30.61 -45.01 23.87
N LYS A 2 30.75 -43.82 24.49
CA LYS A 2 31.93 -42.94 24.76
C LYS A 2 32.66 -42.53 23.47
N ILE A 3 32.87 -41.26 23.10
CA ILE A 3 32.58 -39.90 23.67
C ILE A 3 32.48 -38.91 22.45
N THR A 4 32.04 -37.63 22.49
CA THR A 4 31.69 -36.63 23.54
C THR A 4 30.61 -35.66 23.00
N HIS A 5 30.02 -34.79 23.84
CA HIS A 5 29.48 -33.50 23.38
C HIS A 5 30.63 -32.53 23.04
N SER A 6 30.47 -31.67 22.03
CA SER A 6 31.35 -30.51 21.82
C SER A 6 30.68 -29.24 22.35
N GLY A 7 31.19 -28.71 23.46
CA GLY A 7 30.73 -27.46 24.06
C GLY A 7 31.84 -26.42 24.04
N TYR A 8 31.59 -25.27 23.40
CA TYR A 8 32.47 -24.11 23.47
C TYR A 8 32.13 -23.26 24.71
N LYS A 9 33.05 -23.18 25.68
CA LYS A 9 32.86 -22.42 26.93
C LYS A 9 34.17 -21.88 27.51
N THR A 10 34.69 -20.83 26.90
CA THR A 10 35.58 -19.80 27.49
C THR A 10 35.59 -18.59 26.54
N GLY A 11 35.82 -17.35 26.97
CA GLY A 11 36.08 -16.89 28.34
C GLY A 11 37.04 -15.70 28.36
N ALA A 12 36.58 -14.53 27.91
CA ALA A 12 37.36 -13.30 27.90
C ALA A 12 36.49 -12.12 28.36
N ALA A 13 36.79 -11.58 29.54
CA ALA A 13 36.14 -10.39 30.06
C ALA A 13 36.97 -9.15 29.67
N THR A 14 36.48 -8.36 28.71
CA THR A 14 37.07 -7.06 28.34
C THR A 14 36.14 -5.92 28.76
N LEU A 15 36.28 -5.52 30.02
CA LEU A 15 35.74 -4.25 30.50
C LEU A 15 36.49 -3.09 29.82
N LEU A 16 35.85 -2.42 28.88
CA LEU A 16 36.25 -1.09 28.43
C LEU A 16 34.99 -0.26 28.16
N ALA A 17 34.77 0.77 28.99
CA ALA A 17 33.59 1.62 28.91
C ALA A 17 33.79 2.75 27.90
N ALA A 18 32.78 3.00 27.08
CA ALA A 18 32.68 4.18 26.23
C ALA A 18 31.24 4.73 26.29
N MET A 19 30.94 5.50 27.33
CA MET A 19 29.69 6.27 27.42
C MET A 19 29.71 7.38 26.37
N LEU A 20 28.96 7.24 25.27
CA LEU A 20 28.70 8.34 24.34
C LEU A 20 27.27 8.86 24.55
N ALA A 21 27.14 9.75 25.53
CA ALA A 21 25.87 10.43 25.83
C ALA A 21 25.59 11.51 24.76
N LEU A 22 24.74 11.19 23.79
CA LEU A 22 24.17 12.18 22.87
C LEU A 22 23.17 13.05 23.64
N ALA A 23 23.60 14.25 24.03
CA ALA A 23 22.83 15.16 24.85
C ALA A 23 21.61 15.76 24.10
N LEU A 24 20.47 15.83 24.78
CA LEU A 24 19.25 16.43 24.26
C LEU A 24 19.29 17.96 24.32
N THR A 25 19.81 18.61 23.27
CA THR A 25 19.46 19.99 22.95
C THR A 25 18.07 20.03 22.30
N GLY A 26 17.14 20.92 22.67
CA GLY A 26 17.15 21.92 23.74
C GLY A 26 16.00 22.90 23.50
N CYS A 27 15.15 23.15 24.50
CA CYS A 27 13.92 23.94 24.29
C CYS A 27 14.19 25.44 24.16
N ALA A 28 13.76 26.05 23.06
CA ALA A 28 13.55 27.50 22.96
C ALA A 28 12.09 27.84 23.27
N LYS A 29 11.86 28.86 24.09
CA LYS A 29 10.56 29.52 24.33
C LYS A 29 10.78 31.03 24.34
N HIS A 30 9.67 31.77 24.12
CA HIS A 30 9.62 33.18 23.75
C HIS A 30 10.09 33.39 22.28
N THR A 31 9.50 34.31 21.52
CA THR A 31 8.69 35.48 21.92
C THR A 31 7.33 35.51 21.23
N ALA A 32 6.32 36.07 21.92
CA ALA A 32 5.03 36.42 21.33
C ALA A 32 4.87 37.96 21.28
N PRO A 33 4.56 38.55 20.11
CA PRO A 33 3.94 39.86 20.00
C PRO A 33 2.42 39.70 19.75
N SER A 34 1.63 40.67 20.23
CA SER A 34 0.17 40.71 20.06
C SER A 34 -0.24 41.79 19.06
N GLN A 35 -1.29 41.51 18.29
CA GLN A 35 -2.11 42.45 17.49
C GLN A 35 -1.40 43.30 16.41
N ASN A 36 -1.86 43.17 15.16
CA ASN A 36 -2.90 44.06 14.60
C ASN A 36 -3.16 43.71 13.13
N ASP A 37 -4.35 43.20 12.80
CA ASP A 37 -4.85 43.18 11.42
C ASP A 37 -5.14 44.62 10.95
N PRO A 38 -4.95 44.90 9.65
CA PRO A 38 -6.16 44.91 8.83
C PRO A 38 -6.01 44.31 7.41
N VAL A 39 -6.78 43.24 7.18
CA VAL A 39 -7.76 43.14 6.09
C VAL A 39 -7.23 43.14 4.63
N ASN A 40 -7.40 41.98 3.98
CA ASN A 40 -7.52 41.75 2.53
C ASN A 40 -6.26 41.91 1.64
N LYS A 41 -5.26 41.02 1.82
CA LYS A 41 -4.36 40.54 0.74
C LYS A 41 -3.94 39.06 0.84
N GLU A 42 -3.84 38.49 2.04
CA GLU A 42 -3.23 37.16 2.24
C GLU A 42 -4.10 35.97 1.75
N VAL A 43 -5.40 36.18 1.54
CA VAL A 43 -6.32 35.08 1.16
C VAL A 43 -6.14 34.59 -0.28
N ASP A 44 -5.61 35.40 -1.20
CA ASP A 44 -5.44 35.00 -2.60
C ASP A 44 -4.25 34.04 -2.80
N ASP A 45 -3.13 34.26 -2.09
CA ASP A 45 -1.93 33.40 -2.16
C ASP A 45 -2.17 31.98 -1.62
N LEU A 46 -3.16 31.80 -0.74
CA LEU A 46 -3.57 30.48 -0.24
C LEU A 46 -4.25 29.62 -1.31
N PHE A 47 -4.89 30.22 -2.31
CA PHE A 47 -5.45 29.49 -3.46
C PHE A 47 -4.43 29.27 -4.59
N ALA A 48 -3.37 30.09 -4.67
CA ALA A 48 -2.30 29.92 -5.68
C ALA A 48 -1.57 28.56 -5.57
N ASN A 49 -1.54 27.93 -4.38
CA ASN A 49 -0.97 26.58 -4.21
C ASN A 49 -1.96 25.43 -4.54
N LEU A 50 -3.25 25.73 -4.70
CA LEU A 50 -4.24 24.83 -5.32
C LEU A 50 -4.17 24.83 -6.85
N GLY A 51 -2.96 25.06 -7.41
CA GLY A 51 -2.70 24.91 -8.84
C GLY A 51 -3.17 23.56 -9.36
N ASP A 52 -3.67 23.60 -10.60
CA ASP A 52 -4.45 22.63 -11.40
C ASP A 52 -4.56 21.19 -10.87
N PRO A 53 -5.73 20.52 -10.97
CA PRO A 53 -5.92 19.15 -10.48
C PRO A 53 -4.84 18.23 -11.04
N LYS A 54 -3.82 17.95 -10.22
CA LYS A 54 -2.50 17.55 -10.71
C LYS A 54 -2.56 16.12 -11.24
N THR A 55 -2.77 15.98 -12.54
CA THR A 55 -2.72 14.72 -13.29
C THR A 55 -1.50 13.94 -12.81
N PRO A 56 -1.68 12.82 -12.09
CA PRO A 56 -0.55 12.19 -11.41
C PRO A 56 0.45 11.72 -12.46
N ALA A 57 1.74 12.04 -12.28
CA ALA A 57 2.78 11.69 -13.25
C ALA A 57 2.63 10.21 -13.70
N PRO A 58 2.70 9.85 -15.00
CA PRO A 58 2.00 8.67 -15.55
C PRO A 58 2.22 7.31 -14.88
N GLY A 59 3.33 7.09 -14.16
CA GLY A 59 3.53 5.91 -13.32
C GLY A 59 2.74 5.92 -11.99
N LYS A 60 2.60 7.11 -11.37
CA LYS A 60 1.80 7.32 -10.15
C LYS A 60 0.31 7.09 -10.41
N GLU A 61 -0.20 7.52 -11.56
CA GLU A 61 -1.62 7.30 -11.90
C GLU A 61 -1.94 5.81 -12.08
N LYS A 62 -1.07 5.06 -12.79
CA LYS A 62 -1.19 3.60 -12.91
C LYS A 62 -1.16 2.89 -11.56
N LEU A 63 -0.25 3.28 -10.66
CA LEU A 63 -0.19 2.73 -9.31
C LEU A 63 -1.46 3.05 -8.51
N HIS A 64 -1.91 4.32 -8.53
CA HIS A 64 -3.12 4.76 -7.84
C HIS A 64 -4.38 4.05 -8.35
N TYR A 65 -4.49 3.79 -9.65
CA TYR A 65 -5.58 3.00 -10.21
C TYR A 65 -5.52 1.53 -9.77
N MET A 66 -4.32 0.90 -9.80
CA MET A 66 -4.13 -0.47 -9.30
C MET A 66 -4.53 -0.60 -7.82
N THR A 67 -4.13 0.35 -6.97
CA THR A 67 -4.47 0.34 -5.54
C THR A 67 -5.98 0.42 -5.31
N GLN A 68 -6.72 1.24 -6.07
CA GLN A 68 -8.18 1.30 -5.98
C GLN A 68 -8.85 -0.01 -6.43
N VAL A 69 -8.41 -0.59 -7.54
CA VAL A 69 -8.90 -1.89 -8.04
C VAL A 69 -8.66 -3.00 -7.01
N GLN A 70 -7.45 -3.09 -6.45
CA GLN A 70 -7.12 -4.06 -5.41
C GLN A 70 -7.94 -3.86 -4.14
N ALA A 71 -8.06 -2.62 -3.65
CA ALA A 71 -8.81 -2.30 -2.44
C ALA A 71 -10.31 -2.64 -2.58
N GLU A 72 -10.93 -2.34 -3.73
CA GLU A 72 -12.34 -2.67 -3.94
C GLU A 72 -12.56 -4.19 -3.98
N ILE A 73 -11.75 -4.94 -4.73
CA ILE A 73 -11.85 -6.42 -4.78
C ILE A 73 -11.66 -7.03 -3.38
N GLN A 74 -10.68 -6.53 -2.60
CA GLN A 74 -10.43 -7.02 -1.24
C GLN A 74 -11.62 -6.83 -0.30
N ARG A 75 -12.42 -5.76 -0.46
CA ARG A 75 -13.66 -5.55 0.32
C ARG A 75 -14.75 -6.58 0.01
N HIS A 76 -14.70 -7.21 -1.15
CA HIS A 76 -15.65 -8.27 -1.55
C HIS A 76 -15.16 -9.69 -1.23
N LEU A 77 -13.86 -9.89 -0.95
CA LEU A 77 -13.35 -11.18 -0.47
C LEU A 77 -13.85 -11.45 0.96
N LYS A 78 -14.86 -12.30 1.08
CA LYS A 78 -15.41 -12.71 2.38
C LYS A 78 -14.55 -13.81 3.01
N ASP A 79 -14.64 -13.91 4.34
CA ASP A 79 -14.00 -14.94 5.16
C ASP A 79 -12.49 -15.10 4.93
N ALA A 80 -11.80 -14.01 4.57
CA ALA A 80 -10.40 -14.00 4.12
C ALA A 80 -9.44 -14.74 5.05
N ALA A 81 -9.62 -14.62 6.38
CA ALA A 81 -8.80 -15.31 7.39
C ALA A 81 -8.89 -16.85 7.31
N THR A 82 -9.98 -17.41 6.79
CA THR A 82 -10.11 -18.88 6.56
C THR A 82 -9.17 -19.39 5.46
N TYR A 83 -8.62 -18.47 4.65
CA TYR A 83 -7.64 -18.73 3.60
C TYR A 83 -6.23 -18.24 3.98
N SER A 84 -5.95 -18.01 5.27
CA SER A 84 -4.62 -17.62 5.74
C SER A 84 -3.53 -18.58 5.24
N GLY A 85 -2.43 -18.03 4.71
CA GLY A 85 -1.33 -18.80 4.12
C GLY A 85 -1.63 -19.45 2.76
N GLN A 86 -2.88 -19.41 2.28
CA GLN A 86 -3.23 -19.82 0.92
C GLN A 86 -2.91 -18.71 -0.09
N ARG A 87 -2.88 -19.10 -1.37
CA ARG A 87 -2.67 -18.18 -2.48
C ARG A 87 -3.51 -18.54 -3.69
N CYS A 88 -4.01 -17.54 -4.40
CA CYS A 88 -4.63 -17.70 -5.72
C CYS A 88 -4.18 -16.60 -6.67
N THR A 89 -3.85 -16.97 -7.91
CA THR A 89 -3.57 -16.02 -9.00
C THR A 89 -4.71 -16.04 -10.00
N LEU A 90 -5.36 -14.89 -10.21
CA LEU A 90 -6.39 -14.69 -11.22
C LEU A 90 -5.91 -13.76 -12.33
N ARG A 91 -6.26 -14.10 -13.58
CA ARG A 91 -6.22 -13.18 -14.72
C ARG A 91 -7.62 -12.60 -14.93
N ILE A 92 -7.71 -11.28 -14.99
CA ILE A 92 -8.96 -10.53 -15.10
C ILE A 92 -8.90 -9.66 -16.35
N THR A 93 -9.94 -9.71 -17.17
CA THR A 93 -10.14 -8.82 -18.32
C THR A 93 -11.13 -7.72 -17.95
N LEU A 94 -10.75 -6.46 -18.13
CA LEU A 94 -11.59 -5.29 -17.84
C LEU A 94 -12.14 -4.68 -19.13
N ALA A 95 -13.37 -4.15 -19.05
CA ALA A 95 -13.97 -3.31 -20.08
C ALA A 95 -13.63 -1.82 -19.89
N PRO A 96 -13.89 -0.95 -20.91
CA PRO A 96 -13.56 0.49 -20.84
C PRO A 96 -14.33 1.31 -19.78
N ASP A 97 -15.35 0.73 -19.17
CA ASP A 97 -16.10 1.28 -18.03
C ASP A 97 -15.54 0.83 -16.66
N GLY A 98 -14.58 -0.11 -16.64
CA GLY A 98 -14.01 -0.73 -15.45
C GLY A 98 -14.58 -2.13 -15.14
N LEU A 99 -15.66 -2.57 -15.79
CA LEU A 99 -16.34 -3.82 -15.44
C LEU A 99 -15.46 -5.06 -15.75
N PRO A 100 -15.34 -6.04 -14.84
CA PRO A 100 -14.65 -7.29 -15.13
C PRO A 100 -15.50 -8.19 -16.04
N ILE A 101 -15.12 -8.25 -17.32
CA ILE A 101 -15.81 -9.03 -18.38
C ILE A 101 -15.23 -10.44 -18.58
N GLY A 102 -14.14 -10.77 -17.88
CA GLY A 102 -13.58 -12.12 -17.86
C GLY A 102 -12.72 -12.34 -16.63
N VAL A 103 -12.84 -13.51 -16.01
CA VAL A 103 -12.00 -13.92 -14.87
C VAL A 103 -11.59 -15.38 -15.06
N ARG A 104 -10.29 -15.67 -14.94
CA ARG A 104 -9.74 -17.03 -15.04
C ARG A 104 -8.70 -17.27 -13.95
N THR A 105 -8.66 -18.49 -13.44
CA THR A 105 -7.63 -18.94 -12.50
C THR A 105 -6.38 -19.35 -13.26
N GLU A 106 -5.25 -18.74 -12.92
CA GLU A 106 -3.92 -19.11 -13.42
C GLU A 106 -3.26 -20.17 -12.51
N GLY A 107 -3.67 -20.24 -11.24
CA GLY A 107 -3.29 -21.30 -10.29
C GLY A 107 -3.49 -20.90 -8.82
N GLY A 108 -3.51 -21.86 -7.91
CA GLY A 108 -3.66 -21.62 -6.47
C GLY A 108 -4.55 -22.63 -5.75
N ASP A 109 -4.94 -22.31 -4.51
CA ASP A 109 -5.94 -23.08 -3.77
C ASP A 109 -7.33 -22.96 -4.44
N PRO A 110 -8.02 -24.07 -4.77
CA PRO A 110 -9.33 -24.02 -5.42
C PRO A 110 -10.43 -23.32 -4.62
N ALA A 111 -10.39 -23.29 -3.27
CA ALA A 111 -11.43 -22.66 -2.47
C ALA A 111 -11.26 -21.13 -2.44
N LEU A 112 -10.06 -20.64 -2.13
CA LEU A 112 -9.68 -19.24 -2.24
C LEU A 112 -9.88 -18.73 -3.66
N CYS A 113 -9.54 -19.51 -4.70
CA CYS A 113 -9.79 -19.08 -6.08
C CYS A 113 -11.27 -18.88 -6.39
N ARG A 114 -12.18 -19.74 -5.91
CA ARG A 114 -13.64 -19.52 -6.08
C ARG A 114 -14.11 -18.27 -5.32
N ALA A 115 -13.63 -18.06 -4.10
CA ALA A 115 -13.96 -16.87 -3.31
C ALA A 115 -13.43 -15.58 -3.97
N ALA A 116 -12.19 -15.59 -4.46
CA ALA A 116 -11.57 -14.49 -5.19
C ALA A 116 -12.27 -14.20 -6.52
N MET A 117 -12.64 -15.22 -7.30
CA MET A 117 -13.43 -15.04 -8.52
C MET A 117 -14.78 -14.37 -8.23
N LYS A 118 -15.47 -14.79 -7.15
CA LYS A 118 -16.72 -14.13 -6.74
C LYS A 118 -16.47 -12.68 -6.31
N ALA A 119 -15.43 -12.44 -5.52
CA ALA A 119 -15.05 -11.09 -5.07
C ALA A 119 -14.76 -10.13 -6.23
N VAL A 120 -14.12 -10.60 -7.30
CA VAL A 120 -13.91 -9.82 -8.53
C VAL A 120 -15.24 -9.51 -9.22
N THR A 121 -16.13 -10.50 -9.39
CA THR A 121 -17.42 -10.31 -10.07
C THR A 121 -18.40 -9.44 -9.27
N ASP A 122 -18.35 -9.48 -7.93
CA ASP A 122 -19.14 -8.62 -7.04
C ASP A 122 -18.63 -7.16 -7.03
N ALA A 123 -17.35 -6.93 -7.38
CA ALA A 123 -16.67 -5.65 -7.20
C ALA A 123 -17.05 -4.60 -8.25
N ARG A 124 -17.42 -3.40 -7.78
CA ARG A 124 -17.65 -2.22 -8.62
C ARG A 124 -16.34 -1.46 -8.83
N LEU A 125 -15.48 -2.02 -9.66
CA LEU A 125 -14.17 -1.45 -9.97
C LEU A 125 -14.32 -0.03 -10.54
N PRO A 126 -13.40 0.90 -10.20
CA PRO A 126 -13.42 2.25 -10.76
C PRO A 126 -13.21 2.21 -12.28
N LYS A 127 -13.86 3.13 -13.00
CA LYS A 127 -13.55 3.37 -14.42
C LYS A 127 -12.10 3.90 -14.55
N PRO A 128 -11.30 3.45 -15.54
CA PRO A 128 -10.02 4.07 -15.84
C PRO A 128 -10.15 5.59 -16.09
N PRO A 129 -9.30 6.44 -15.50
CA PRO A 129 -9.40 7.90 -15.66
C PRO A 129 -9.00 8.36 -17.07
N THR A 130 -8.10 7.63 -17.75
CA THR A 130 -7.65 7.95 -19.13
C THR A 130 -7.60 6.69 -20.01
N PRO A 131 -7.58 6.85 -21.35
CA PRO A 131 -7.38 5.74 -22.29
C PRO A 131 -6.04 5.00 -22.10
N GLU A 132 -5.00 5.69 -21.66
CA GLU A 132 -3.66 5.12 -21.41
C GLU A 132 -3.65 4.24 -20.16
N ILE A 133 -4.46 4.58 -19.15
CA ILE A 133 -4.69 3.72 -17.99
C ILE A 133 -5.56 2.52 -18.40
N HIS A 134 -6.65 2.73 -19.15
CA HIS A 134 -7.45 1.62 -19.68
C HIS A 134 -6.57 0.62 -20.45
N ASN A 135 -5.78 1.09 -21.42
CA ASN A 135 -4.96 0.24 -22.28
C ASN A 135 -3.86 -0.50 -21.50
N ALA A 136 -3.38 0.05 -20.40
CA ALA A 136 -2.44 -0.63 -19.50
C ALA A 136 -3.10 -1.63 -18.54
N PHE A 137 -4.43 -1.66 -18.44
CA PHE A 137 -5.20 -2.46 -17.48
C PHE A 137 -6.31 -3.33 -18.12
N GLN A 138 -6.40 -3.41 -19.45
CA GLN A 138 -7.35 -4.29 -20.17
C GLN A 138 -7.28 -5.76 -19.71
N ILE A 139 -6.07 -6.22 -19.37
CA ILE A 139 -5.82 -7.53 -18.75
C ILE A 139 -4.88 -7.29 -17.56
N ILE A 140 -5.33 -7.64 -16.35
CA ILE A 140 -4.53 -7.63 -15.14
C ILE A 140 -4.36 -9.05 -14.59
N THR A 141 -3.23 -9.29 -13.92
CA THR A 141 -3.01 -10.48 -13.10
C THR A 141 -2.95 -10.04 -11.64
N LEU A 142 -3.84 -10.57 -10.79
CA LEU A 142 -3.85 -10.31 -9.36
C LEU A 142 -3.59 -11.59 -8.58
N GLU A 143 -2.70 -11.51 -7.59
CA GLU A 143 -2.47 -12.58 -6.62
C GLU A 143 -3.11 -12.21 -5.29
N PHE A 144 -3.92 -13.14 -4.77
CA PHE A 144 -4.61 -13.07 -3.49
C PHE A 144 -3.79 -13.88 -2.49
N ARG A 145 -3.31 -13.24 -1.40
CA ARG A 145 -2.63 -13.90 -0.28
C ARG A 145 -3.17 -13.40 1.07
N PRO A 146 -4.32 -13.92 1.54
CA PRO A 146 -4.84 -13.60 2.86
C PRO A 146 -3.86 -13.98 3.98
N GLN A 147 -3.93 -13.23 5.08
CA GLN A 147 -3.11 -13.39 6.28
C GLN A 147 -4.04 -13.75 7.45
#